data_AF-A0A521X0E4-F1
#
_entry.id   AF-A0A521X0E4-F1
#
_cell.length_a   1.000
_cell.length_b   1.000
_cell.length_c   1.000
_cell.angle_alpha   90.00
_cell.angle_beta   90.00
_cell.angle_gamma   90.00
#
_symmetry.space_group_name_H-M   'P 1'
#
loop_
_entity.id
_entity.type
_entity.pdbx_description
1 polymer ?
#
loop_
_entity_poly.entity_id
_entity_poly.type
_entity_poly.pdbx_seq_one_letter_code
_entity_poly.pdbx_strand_id
1 'polypeptide(L)'
;MRKKALKPSAYLTEVKALSDRIVKAQQPIRILDAIKWDDQIKQAFFEGNCKNPPIVTPDYYQKRPLGFDPNEKKHEFYQIERDLMRKLGQLNPLSVIMRRICKEYLDVVRMLEARGKPTFANISQELYGSSQDVFHVGDPTIANLGSMMEATLSQLLKLDFLVEEPKTINAKDAVAILNEKIQAVLPGEGLRAMLSDGIVADAAAGTDYIKLRADALFNMRDLRVLEVHEIWVHLGTTLNGLAQPYCTFLGKGPPSATVTQEGLAVLMEILTFSSTPNRLMRLINRVRAITLAEEGADFLDIFDFFRDKGLDKEESYTLSSRVFRGSSSDGMPFTKDLTYIKGFVLTYNFMRLAVNKGKPDRIPLLFCGKTMIEDMKVLVDLVEEGTVIAPRFLPPQFKDLMGLSSWLSFSRFMSTMNFRQLEQDYANVL
;
A
#
# COMPACT_ATOMS: atom_id res chain seq x y z
N MET A 1 -20.16 -25.65 25.65
CA MET A 1 -20.98 -26.35 24.62
C MET A 1 -20.27 -26.23 23.27
N ARG A 2 -19.80 -27.35 22.69
CA ARG A 2 -19.23 -27.34 21.32
C ARG A 2 -20.37 -27.00 20.35
N LYS A 3 -20.33 -25.82 19.71
CA LYS A 3 -21.22 -25.50 18.58
C LYS A 3 -21.04 -26.61 17.53
N LYS A 4 -22.07 -27.42 17.30
CA LYS A 4 -22.12 -28.37 16.18
C LYS A 4 -21.86 -27.56 14.91
N ALA A 5 -20.81 -27.87 14.16
CA ALA A 5 -20.52 -27.19 12.90
C ALA A 5 -21.70 -27.44 11.95
N LEU A 6 -22.55 -26.43 11.77
CA LEU A 6 -23.60 -26.44 10.77
C LEU A 6 -22.94 -26.54 9.40
N LYS A 7 -23.40 -27.46 8.55
CA LYS A 7 -22.90 -27.55 7.17
C LYS A 7 -23.11 -26.19 6.48
N PRO A 8 -22.11 -25.68 5.73
CA PRO A 8 -22.29 -24.45 4.95
C PRO A 8 -23.51 -24.53 4.05
N SER A 9 -24.24 -23.43 3.89
CA SER A 9 -25.33 -23.36 2.93
C SER A 9 -24.81 -23.53 1.50
N ALA A 10 -25.69 -23.90 0.56
CA ALA A 10 -25.35 -23.94 -0.86
C ALA A 10 -24.82 -22.58 -1.35
N TYR A 11 -25.40 -21.49 -0.86
CA TYR A 11 -24.95 -20.13 -1.14
C TYR A 11 -23.49 -19.89 -0.72
N LEU A 12 -23.14 -20.20 0.53
CA LEU A 12 -21.78 -19.98 1.04
C LEU A 12 -20.73 -20.87 0.35
N THR A 13 -21.14 -22.06 -0.08
CA THR A 13 -20.30 -22.96 -0.88
C THR A 13 -20.00 -22.35 -2.25
N GLU A 14 -20.99 -21.77 -2.92
CA GLU A 14 -20.81 -21.08 -4.20
C GLU A 14 -19.97 -19.80 -4.06
N VAL A 15 -20.20 -19.01 -3.00
CA VAL A 15 -19.36 -17.83 -2.67
C VAL A 15 -17.90 -18.26 -2.56
N LYS A 16 -17.62 -19.30 -1.79
CA LYS A 16 -16.24 -19.79 -1.61
C LYS A 16 -15.63 -20.25 -2.93
N ALA A 17 -16.36 -21.04 -3.73
CA ALA A 17 -15.85 -21.54 -4.99
C ALA A 17 -15.49 -20.41 -5.98
N LEU A 18 -16.32 -19.35 -6.05
CA LEU A 18 -16.05 -18.20 -6.93
C LEU A 18 -14.92 -17.32 -6.38
N SER A 19 -14.88 -17.12 -5.07
CA SER A 19 -13.81 -16.42 -4.38
C SER A 19 -12.45 -17.09 -4.60
N ASP A 20 -12.37 -18.42 -4.44
CA ASP A 20 -11.15 -19.20 -4.66
C ASP A 20 -10.65 -19.09 -6.11
N ARG A 21 -11.57 -19.02 -7.09
CA ARG A 21 -11.21 -18.81 -8.50
C ARG A 21 -10.53 -17.46 -8.73
N ILE A 22 -10.99 -16.39 -8.08
CA ILE A 22 -10.33 -15.07 -8.16
C ILE A 22 -8.91 -15.13 -7.61
N VAL A 23 -8.76 -15.72 -6.41
CA VAL A 23 -7.45 -15.85 -5.75
C VAL A 23 -6.46 -16.63 -6.61
N LYS A 24 -6.93 -17.71 -7.25
CA LYS A 24 -6.14 -18.52 -8.18
C LYS A 24 -5.81 -17.74 -9.46
N ALA A 25 -6.79 -17.07 -10.06
CA ALA A 25 -6.61 -16.33 -11.30
C ALA A 25 -5.56 -15.22 -11.17
N GLN A 26 -5.54 -14.49 -10.05
CA GLN A 26 -4.58 -13.39 -9.84
C GLN A 26 -3.17 -13.85 -9.47
N GLN A 27 -2.97 -15.08 -9.00
CA GLN A 27 -1.70 -15.56 -8.45
C GLN A 27 -0.47 -15.37 -9.37
N PRO A 28 -0.57 -15.56 -10.70
CA PRO A 28 0.55 -15.32 -11.63
C PRO A 28 0.86 -13.84 -11.86
N ILE A 29 -0.05 -12.93 -11.49
CA ILE A 29 0.06 -11.49 -11.78
C ILE A 29 0.97 -10.83 -10.74
N ARG A 30 2.26 -10.73 -11.07
CA ARG A 30 3.28 -10.06 -10.24
C ARG A 30 3.58 -8.67 -10.80
N ILE A 31 2.74 -7.68 -10.44
CA ILE A 31 2.81 -6.30 -11.00
C ILE A 31 4.22 -5.73 -10.90
N LEU A 32 4.81 -5.71 -9.69
CA LEU A 32 6.12 -5.08 -9.46
C LEU A 32 7.25 -5.79 -10.20
N ASP A 33 7.20 -7.12 -10.31
CA ASP A 33 8.18 -7.90 -11.06
C ASP A 33 8.05 -7.67 -12.57
N ALA A 34 6.84 -7.46 -13.07
CA ALA A 34 6.57 -7.23 -14.48
C ALA A 34 6.98 -5.82 -14.95
N ILE A 35 7.05 -4.83 -14.07
CA ILE A 35 7.34 -3.43 -14.45
C ILE A 35 8.78 -2.99 -14.14
N LYS A 36 9.55 -3.75 -13.37
CA LYS A 36 10.90 -3.35 -12.98
C LYS A 36 11.85 -3.22 -14.18
N TRP A 37 12.78 -2.30 -14.07
CA TRP A 37 13.94 -2.21 -14.96
C TRP A 37 15.04 -3.14 -14.44
N ASP A 38 15.86 -3.66 -15.34
CA ASP A 38 16.96 -4.55 -14.96
C ASP A 38 18.23 -3.77 -14.60
N ASP A 39 19.21 -4.50 -14.07
CA ASP A 39 20.46 -3.90 -13.61
C ASP A 39 21.30 -3.33 -14.76
N GLN A 40 21.11 -3.81 -16.00
CA GLN A 40 21.80 -3.27 -17.17
C GLN A 40 21.39 -1.83 -17.45
N ILE A 41 20.10 -1.49 -17.28
CA ILE A 41 19.63 -0.10 -17.40
C ILE A 41 20.27 0.79 -16.34
N LYS A 42 20.44 0.28 -15.11
CA LYS A 42 21.13 1.00 -14.03
C LYS A 42 22.61 1.21 -14.36
N GLN A 43 23.31 0.15 -14.75
CA GLN A 43 24.73 0.19 -15.11
C GLN A 43 25.00 1.19 -16.24
N ALA A 44 24.24 1.12 -17.33
CA ALA A 44 24.38 2.01 -18.47
C ALA A 44 24.16 3.50 -18.10
N PHE A 45 23.21 3.78 -17.20
CA PHE A 45 22.99 5.13 -16.70
C PHE A 45 24.22 5.68 -15.95
N PHE A 46 24.83 4.86 -15.08
CA PHE A 46 26.02 5.25 -14.33
C PHE A 46 27.28 5.35 -15.19
N GLU A 47 27.47 4.44 -16.15
CA GLU A 47 28.53 4.52 -17.16
C GLU A 47 28.42 5.79 -18.01
N GLY A 48 27.18 6.22 -18.29
CA GLY A 48 26.85 7.50 -18.91
C GLY A 48 27.02 8.71 -18.00
N ASN A 49 27.67 8.57 -16.83
CA ASN A 49 27.86 9.62 -15.82
C ASN A 49 26.56 10.28 -15.34
N CYS A 50 25.46 9.53 -15.34
CA CYS A 50 24.12 10.01 -14.99
C CYS A 50 23.58 11.13 -15.91
N LYS A 51 24.09 11.24 -17.15
CA LYS A 51 23.69 12.31 -18.10
C LYS A 51 22.75 11.84 -19.21
N ASN A 52 22.72 10.55 -19.49
CA ASN A 52 21.88 9.98 -20.54
C ASN A 52 20.67 9.31 -19.89
N PRO A 53 19.44 9.57 -20.37
CA PRO A 53 18.27 8.93 -19.81
C PRO A 53 18.31 7.40 -20.03
N PRO A 54 17.76 6.61 -19.10
CA PRO A 54 17.58 5.17 -19.26
C PRO A 54 16.86 4.80 -20.56
N ILE A 55 17.48 3.95 -21.41
CA ILE A 55 16.88 3.54 -22.69
C ILE A 55 15.85 2.43 -22.44
N VAL A 56 14.61 2.83 -22.13
CA VAL A 56 13.49 1.91 -21.88
C VAL A 56 12.35 2.23 -22.85
N THR A 57 12.10 1.32 -23.79
CA THR A 57 11.12 1.47 -24.88
C THR A 57 10.05 0.37 -24.84
N PRO A 58 8.96 0.45 -25.63
CA PRO A 58 8.06 -0.68 -25.81
C PRO A 58 8.78 -1.99 -26.20
N ASP A 59 9.83 -1.92 -27.01
CA ASP A 59 10.60 -3.10 -27.43
C ASP A 59 11.39 -3.73 -26.28
N TYR A 60 11.87 -2.92 -25.33
CA TYR A 60 12.48 -3.40 -24.09
C TYR A 60 11.51 -4.31 -23.31
N TYR A 61 10.23 -3.95 -23.25
CA TYR A 61 9.21 -4.74 -22.57
C TYR A 61 8.72 -5.94 -23.38
N GLN A 62 8.67 -5.84 -24.72
CA GLN A 62 8.34 -6.99 -25.58
C GLN A 62 9.34 -8.14 -25.43
N LYS A 63 10.63 -7.81 -25.25
CA LYS A 63 11.70 -8.80 -24.96
C LYS A 63 11.60 -9.41 -23.55
N ARG A 64 10.71 -8.90 -22.70
CA ARG A 64 10.45 -9.38 -21.33
C ARG A 64 8.98 -9.77 -21.19
N PRO A 65 8.62 -10.97 -21.69
CA PRO A 65 7.24 -11.43 -21.67
C PRO A 65 6.73 -11.54 -20.23
N LEU A 66 5.40 -11.41 -20.08
CA LEU A 66 4.74 -11.61 -18.80
C LEU A 66 4.82 -13.09 -18.41
N GLY A 67 4.81 -13.38 -17.11
CA GLY A 67 4.79 -14.75 -16.58
C GLY A 67 3.47 -15.51 -16.80
N PHE A 68 2.58 -14.99 -17.64
CA PHE A 68 1.26 -15.53 -17.96
C PHE A 68 0.80 -15.00 -19.34
N ASP A 69 -0.12 -15.70 -20.00
CA ASP A 69 -0.77 -15.23 -21.23
C ASP A 69 -1.85 -14.17 -20.89
N PRO A 70 -1.73 -12.93 -21.40
CA PRO A 70 -2.70 -11.87 -21.11
C PRO A 70 -4.11 -12.14 -21.65
N ASN A 71 -4.24 -12.76 -22.82
CA ASN A 71 -5.54 -13.04 -23.44
C ASN A 71 -6.26 -14.16 -22.68
N GLU A 72 -5.56 -15.22 -22.31
CA GLU A 72 -6.12 -16.26 -21.44
C GLU A 72 -6.53 -15.67 -20.09
N LYS A 73 -5.70 -14.81 -19.50
CA LYS A 73 -6.00 -14.19 -18.20
C LYS A 73 -7.22 -13.27 -18.26
N LYS A 74 -7.34 -12.46 -19.33
CA LYS A 74 -8.53 -11.64 -19.57
C LYS A 74 -9.78 -12.50 -19.72
N HIS A 75 -9.68 -13.61 -20.44
CA HIS A 75 -10.80 -14.53 -20.61
C HIS A 75 -11.21 -15.20 -19.28
N GLU A 76 -10.24 -15.63 -18.46
CA GLU A 76 -10.49 -16.25 -17.16
C GLU A 76 -11.28 -15.31 -16.22
N PHE A 77 -10.84 -14.06 -16.06
CA PHE A 77 -11.57 -13.09 -15.21
C PHE A 77 -12.95 -12.75 -15.77
N TYR A 78 -13.10 -12.66 -17.10
CA TYR A 78 -14.40 -12.47 -17.73
C TYR A 78 -15.35 -13.63 -17.42
N GLN A 79 -14.88 -14.88 -17.51
CA GLN A 79 -15.68 -16.06 -17.15
C GLN A 79 -16.08 -16.06 -15.68
N ILE A 80 -15.16 -15.71 -14.77
CA ILE A 80 -15.47 -15.57 -13.34
C ILE A 80 -16.55 -14.50 -13.13
N GLU A 81 -16.45 -13.34 -13.79
CA GLU A 81 -17.46 -12.28 -13.70
C GLU A 81 -18.85 -12.77 -14.15
N ARG A 82 -18.91 -13.51 -15.27
CA ARG A 82 -20.16 -14.07 -15.79
C ARG A 82 -20.77 -15.10 -14.84
N ASP A 83 -19.95 -15.94 -14.23
CA ASP A 83 -20.42 -16.94 -13.26
C ASP A 83 -20.88 -16.29 -11.95
N LEU A 84 -20.25 -15.21 -11.49
CA LEU A 84 -20.73 -14.42 -10.35
C LEU A 84 -22.16 -13.92 -10.60
N MET A 85 -22.43 -13.37 -11.78
CA MET A 85 -23.77 -12.94 -12.16
C MET A 85 -24.76 -14.10 -12.24
N ARG A 86 -24.36 -15.22 -12.84
CA ARG A 86 -25.24 -16.38 -13.07
C ARG A 86 -25.59 -17.12 -11.79
N LYS A 87 -24.63 -17.25 -10.87
CA LYS A 87 -24.74 -18.11 -9.68
C LYS A 87 -25.14 -17.35 -8.41
N LEU A 88 -24.61 -16.15 -8.20
CA LEU A 88 -24.93 -15.33 -7.02
C LEU A 88 -25.99 -14.27 -7.32
N GLY A 89 -26.20 -13.94 -8.61
CA GLY A 89 -27.07 -12.85 -9.03
C GLY A 89 -26.36 -11.50 -9.07
N GLN A 90 -26.90 -10.58 -9.86
CA GLN A 90 -26.30 -9.26 -10.08
C GLN A 90 -26.40 -8.33 -8.87
N LEU A 91 -27.46 -8.46 -8.07
CA LEU A 91 -27.74 -7.59 -6.92
C LEU A 91 -27.13 -8.11 -5.61
N ASN A 92 -26.52 -9.30 -5.64
CA ASN A 92 -25.90 -9.86 -4.44
C ASN A 92 -24.65 -9.04 -4.07
N PRO A 93 -24.50 -8.56 -2.81
CA PRO A 93 -23.40 -7.70 -2.42
C PRO A 93 -22.01 -8.30 -2.67
N LEU A 94 -21.84 -9.61 -2.41
CA LEU A 94 -20.59 -10.31 -2.67
C LEU A 94 -20.30 -10.48 -4.16
N SER A 95 -21.34 -10.65 -4.98
CA SER A 95 -21.21 -10.62 -6.45
C SER A 95 -20.72 -9.25 -6.92
N VAL A 96 -21.28 -8.15 -6.40
CA VAL A 96 -20.85 -6.78 -6.75
C VAL A 96 -19.37 -6.56 -6.43
N ILE A 97 -18.95 -6.90 -5.22
CA ILE A 97 -17.55 -6.75 -4.77
C ILE A 97 -16.62 -7.60 -5.65
N MET A 98 -16.89 -8.90 -5.78
CA MET A 98 -16.03 -9.82 -6.54
C MET A 98 -15.95 -9.48 -8.04
N ARG A 99 -17.02 -8.93 -8.62
CA ARG A 99 -17.00 -8.44 -10.01
C ARG A 99 -16.14 -7.19 -10.17
N ARG A 100 -16.19 -6.26 -9.21
CA ARG A 100 -15.27 -5.09 -9.19
C ARG A 100 -13.82 -5.56 -9.13
N ILE A 101 -13.51 -6.52 -8.25
CA ILE A 101 -12.17 -7.14 -8.15
C ILE A 101 -11.74 -7.76 -9.49
N CYS A 102 -12.62 -8.50 -10.18
CA CYS A 102 -12.30 -9.08 -11.49
C CYS A 102 -11.97 -7.99 -12.53
N LYS A 103 -12.74 -6.90 -12.56
CA LYS A 103 -12.50 -5.77 -13.46
C LYS A 103 -11.17 -5.08 -13.19
N GLU A 104 -10.84 -4.84 -11.93
CA GLU A 104 -9.54 -4.25 -11.57
C GLU A 104 -8.37 -5.14 -12.02
N TYR A 105 -8.48 -6.47 -11.88
CA TYR A 105 -7.45 -7.37 -12.41
C TYR A 105 -7.40 -7.40 -13.95
N LEU A 106 -8.53 -7.23 -14.65
CA LEU A 106 -8.53 -7.04 -16.10
C LEU A 106 -7.76 -5.76 -16.48
N ASP A 107 -7.96 -4.68 -15.74
CA ASP A 107 -7.26 -3.42 -15.97
C ASP A 107 -5.77 -3.55 -15.63
N VAL A 108 -5.39 -4.30 -14.59
CA VAL A 108 -3.99 -4.68 -14.35
C VAL A 108 -3.38 -5.43 -15.53
N VAL A 109 -4.08 -6.41 -16.11
CA VAL A 109 -3.57 -7.14 -17.28
C VAL A 109 -3.37 -6.20 -18.47
N ARG A 110 -4.33 -5.32 -18.74
CA ARG A 110 -4.24 -4.30 -19.80
C ARG A 110 -3.09 -3.32 -19.57
N MET A 111 -2.91 -2.87 -18.32
CA MET A 111 -1.80 -2.04 -17.91
C MET A 111 -0.47 -2.74 -18.25
N LEU A 112 -0.32 -4.01 -17.87
CA LEU A 112 0.91 -4.77 -18.12
C LEU A 112 1.17 -5.07 -19.61
N GLU A 113 0.13 -5.20 -20.43
CA GLU A 113 0.26 -5.26 -21.90
C GLU A 113 0.71 -3.92 -22.51
N ALA A 114 0.39 -2.81 -21.85
CA ALA A 114 0.69 -1.46 -22.30
C ALA A 114 2.05 -0.93 -21.83
N ARG A 115 2.90 -1.74 -21.18
CA ARG A 115 4.22 -1.31 -20.68
C ARG A 115 5.03 -0.57 -21.74
N GLY A 116 5.61 0.57 -21.36
CA GLY A 116 6.36 1.47 -22.25
C GLY A 116 5.50 2.34 -23.16
N LYS A 117 4.17 2.31 -23.05
CA LYS A 117 3.23 3.14 -23.82
C LYS A 117 2.44 4.07 -22.88
N PRO A 118 1.93 5.22 -23.37
CA PRO A 118 1.12 6.14 -22.55
C PRO A 118 -0.09 5.47 -21.86
N THR A 119 -0.70 4.47 -22.52
CA THR A 119 -1.83 3.71 -21.96
C THR A 119 -1.50 3.02 -20.63
N PHE A 120 -0.23 2.65 -20.38
CA PHE A 120 0.19 2.10 -19.08
C PHE A 120 -0.11 3.08 -17.94
N ALA A 121 0.29 4.33 -18.11
CA ALA A 121 0.14 5.34 -17.08
C ALA A 121 -1.31 5.76 -16.90
N ASN A 122 -2.09 5.85 -17.99
CA ASN A 122 -3.53 6.13 -17.90
C ASN A 122 -4.25 5.08 -17.03
N ILE A 123 -3.96 3.79 -17.25
CA ILE A 123 -4.55 2.72 -16.44
C ILE A 123 -3.98 2.73 -15.01
N SER A 124 -2.70 3.07 -14.83
CA SER A 124 -2.13 3.28 -13.49
C SER A 124 -2.90 4.36 -12.72
N GLN A 125 -3.23 5.48 -13.37
CA GLN A 125 -4.04 6.55 -12.77
C GLN A 125 -5.44 6.06 -12.41
N GLU A 126 -6.09 5.26 -13.26
CA GLU A 126 -7.39 4.67 -12.94
C GLU A 126 -7.33 3.74 -11.72
N LEU A 127 -6.24 2.96 -11.58
CA LEU A 127 -6.08 1.97 -10.51
C LEU A 127 -5.62 2.58 -9.17
N TYR A 128 -4.75 3.59 -9.20
CA TYR A 128 -4.09 4.14 -8.01
C TYR A 128 -4.41 5.61 -7.72
N GLY A 129 -5.01 6.31 -8.69
CA GLY A 129 -5.29 7.75 -8.65
C GLY A 129 -4.22 8.60 -9.36
N SER A 130 -4.49 9.90 -9.41
CA SER A 130 -3.58 10.95 -9.89
C SER A 130 -3.21 11.91 -8.75
N SER A 131 -2.08 12.61 -8.84
CA SER A 131 -1.70 13.63 -7.86
C SER A 131 -2.68 14.81 -7.85
N GLN A 132 -3.41 14.99 -8.95
CA GLN A 132 -4.43 16.02 -9.11
C GLN A 132 -5.81 15.60 -8.58
N ASP A 133 -5.97 14.36 -8.10
CA ASP A 133 -7.21 13.90 -7.48
C ASP A 133 -7.55 14.76 -6.24
N VAL A 134 -8.84 15.07 -6.08
CA VAL A 134 -9.41 15.65 -4.85
C VAL A 134 -10.38 14.65 -4.20
N PHE A 135 -10.56 14.73 -2.88
CA PHE A 135 -11.56 13.92 -2.18
C PHE A 135 -12.97 14.48 -2.35
N HIS A 136 -13.12 15.80 -2.23
CA HIS A 136 -14.36 16.53 -2.48
C HIS A 136 -14.10 17.81 -3.27
N VAL A 137 -15.17 18.39 -3.84
CA VAL A 137 -15.09 19.67 -4.54
C VAL A 137 -14.59 20.75 -3.57
N GLY A 138 -13.48 21.41 -3.93
CA GLY A 138 -12.85 22.45 -3.13
C GLY A 138 -11.81 21.95 -2.12
N ASP A 139 -11.64 20.63 -1.96
CA ASP A 139 -10.56 20.07 -1.15
C ASP A 139 -9.20 20.24 -1.84
N PRO A 140 -8.09 20.26 -1.08
CA PRO A 140 -6.74 20.17 -1.65
C PRO A 140 -6.56 18.88 -2.46
N THR A 141 -5.80 18.97 -3.55
CA THR A 141 -5.34 17.79 -4.30
C THR A 141 -4.36 16.96 -3.47
N ILE A 142 -4.11 15.72 -3.89
CA ILE A 142 -3.05 14.88 -3.28
C ILE A 142 -1.69 15.58 -3.34
N ALA A 143 -1.37 16.26 -4.45
CA ALA A 143 -0.17 17.08 -4.59
C ALA A 143 -0.11 18.20 -3.54
N ASN A 144 -1.22 18.93 -3.34
CA ASN A 144 -1.29 20.02 -2.36
C ASN A 144 -1.09 19.50 -0.93
N LEU A 145 -1.71 18.36 -0.58
CA LEU A 145 -1.49 17.71 0.73
C LEU A 145 -0.02 17.35 0.94
N GLY A 146 0.64 16.84 -0.10
CA GLY A 146 2.08 16.57 -0.08
C GLY A 146 2.90 17.82 0.22
N SER A 147 2.66 18.91 -0.51
CA SER A 147 3.35 20.20 -0.32
C SER A 147 3.12 20.80 1.07
N MET A 148 1.92 20.68 1.63
CA MET A 148 1.61 21.15 2.99
C MET A 148 2.45 20.40 4.04
N MET A 149 2.55 19.07 3.91
CA MET A 149 3.37 18.26 4.82
C MET A 149 4.88 18.51 4.62
N GLU A 150 5.32 18.72 3.38
CA GLU A 150 6.70 19.03 3.03
C GLU A 150 7.21 20.26 3.79
N ALA A 151 6.42 21.34 3.84
CA ALA A 151 6.81 22.59 4.50
C ALA A 151 7.08 22.40 5.99
N THR A 152 6.19 21.69 6.70
CA THR A 152 6.37 21.39 8.12
C THR A 152 7.57 20.48 8.37
N LEU A 153 7.67 19.38 7.61
CA LEU A 153 8.76 18.41 7.78
C LEU A 153 10.13 19.02 7.48
N SER A 154 10.21 19.90 6.48
CA SER A 154 11.45 20.59 6.13
C SER A 154 12.00 21.47 7.25
N GLN A 155 11.14 22.02 8.12
CA GLN A 155 11.60 22.74 9.31
C GLN A 155 12.06 21.78 10.40
N LEU A 156 11.32 20.69 10.62
CA LEU A 156 11.70 19.68 11.62
C LEU A 156 13.03 19.00 11.30
N LEU A 157 13.32 18.77 10.03
CA LEU A 157 14.56 18.14 9.59
C LEU A 157 15.82 19.01 9.78
N LYS A 158 15.66 20.30 10.05
CA LYS A 158 16.78 21.21 10.40
C LYS A 158 17.14 21.17 11.88
N LEU A 159 16.35 20.47 12.71
CA LEU A 159 16.53 20.45 14.16
C LEU A 159 17.53 19.35 14.55
N ASP A 160 18.67 19.74 15.10
CA ASP A 160 19.77 18.83 15.46
C ASP A 160 19.40 17.76 16.50
N PHE A 161 18.34 17.96 17.29
CA PHE A 161 17.88 16.98 18.28
C PHE A 161 16.90 15.94 17.71
N LEU A 162 16.49 16.07 16.43
CA LEU A 162 15.65 15.10 15.72
C LEU A 162 16.47 14.20 14.77
N VAL A 163 17.78 14.11 14.98
CA VAL A 163 18.68 13.25 14.21
C VAL A 163 18.33 11.77 14.44
N GLU A 164 18.27 11.00 13.36
CA GLU A 164 18.02 9.57 13.45
C GLU A 164 19.21 8.81 14.04
N GLU A 165 18.91 7.75 14.79
CA GLU A 165 19.91 6.85 15.34
C GLU A 165 20.72 6.19 14.20
N PRO A 166 22.03 6.00 14.38
CA PRO A 166 22.86 5.35 13.36
C PRO A 166 22.40 3.92 13.11
N LYS A 167 22.39 3.54 11.83
CA LYS A 167 22.07 2.17 11.40
C LYS A 167 23.27 1.26 11.68
N THR A 168 23.19 0.48 12.75
CA THR A 168 24.29 -0.36 13.27
C THR A 168 23.98 -1.86 13.28
N ILE A 169 22.72 -2.23 13.05
CA ILE A 169 22.24 -3.61 13.04
C ILE A 169 22.38 -4.13 11.61
N ASN A 170 23.18 -5.18 11.40
CA ASN A 170 23.28 -5.81 10.09
C ASN A 170 22.02 -6.62 9.75
N ALA A 171 21.83 -6.95 8.48
CA ALA A 171 20.66 -7.68 8.00
C ALA A 171 20.43 -9.04 8.69
N LYS A 172 21.49 -9.76 9.07
CA LYS A 172 21.38 -11.07 9.72
C LYS A 172 20.80 -10.94 11.13
N ASP A 173 21.28 -9.98 11.90
CA ASP A 173 20.76 -9.69 13.24
C ASP A 173 19.34 -9.12 13.17
N ALA A 174 19.08 -8.24 12.19
CA ALA A 174 17.74 -7.74 11.90
C ALA A 174 16.74 -8.87 11.58
N VAL A 175 17.14 -9.87 10.78
CA VAL A 175 16.33 -11.07 10.50
C VAL A 175 16.02 -11.84 11.78
N ALA A 176 16.99 -12.00 12.69
CA ALA A 176 16.77 -12.69 13.95
C ALA A 176 15.74 -11.94 14.81
N ILE A 177 15.91 -10.62 14.97
CA ILE A 177 15.00 -9.74 15.73
C ILE A 177 13.58 -9.77 15.14
N LEU A 178 13.45 -9.67 13.81
CA LEU A 178 12.12 -9.69 13.18
C LEU A 178 11.46 -11.06 13.31
N ASN A 179 12.21 -12.17 13.21
CA ASN A 179 11.64 -13.50 13.42
C ASN A 179 11.14 -13.70 14.84
N GLU A 180 11.85 -13.19 15.86
CA GLU A 180 11.36 -13.19 17.25
C GLU A 180 10.05 -12.43 17.36
N LYS A 181 9.97 -11.22 16.78
CA LYS A 181 8.75 -10.40 16.74
C LYS A 181 7.61 -11.12 16.03
N ILE A 182 7.86 -11.72 14.87
CA ILE A 182 6.87 -12.52 14.12
C ILE A 182 6.33 -13.65 14.99
N GLN A 183 7.20 -14.41 15.67
CA GLN A 183 6.75 -15.50 16.53
C GLN A 183 5.92 -15.00 17.73
N ALA A 184 6.27 -13.84 18.28
CA ALA A 184 5.52 -13.24 19.38
C ALA A 184 4.11 -12.77 18.95
N VAL A 185 3.98 -12.19 17.75
CA VAL A 185 2.73 -11.56 17.30
C VAL A 185 1.85 -12.47 16.45
N LEU A 186 2.45 -13.39 15.69
CA LEU A 186 1.81 -14.28 14.71
C LEU A 186 2.29 -15.74 14.91
N PRO A 187 2.11 -16.33 16.12
CA PRO A 187 2.69 -17.62 16.46
C PRO A 187 2.13 -18.76 15.60
N GLY A 188 3.03 -19.57 15.04
CA GLY A 188 2.69 -20.81 14.32
C GLY A 188 2.16 -20.61 12.89
N GLU A 189 2.20 -19.39 12.34
CA GLU A 189 1.64 -19.07 11.01
C GLU A 189 2.62 -19.27 9.85
N GLY A 190 3.81 -19.83 10.12
CA GLY A 190 4.84 -20.14 9.10
C GLY A 190 5.54 -18.92 8.48
N LEU A 191 5.25 -17.72 8.98
CA LEU A 191 5.86 -16.47 8.53
C LEU A 191 7.32 -16.37 8.95
N ARG A 192 8.16 -15.76 8.09
CA ARG A 192 9.58 -15.57 8.38
C ARG A 192 10.19 -14.32 7.75
N ALA A 193 11.12 -13.70 8.48
CA ALA A 193 12.10 -12.81 7.90
C ALA A 193 13.26 -13.64 7.31
N MET A 194 13.79 -13.24 6.16
CA MET A 194 14.93 -13.88 5.50
C MET A 194 15.80 -12.88 4.76
N LEU A 195 17.06 -13.25 4.49
CA LEU A 195 17.95 -12.47 3.65
C LEU A 195 17.60 -12.65 2.17
N SER A 196 17.89 -11.63 1.36
CA SER A 196 17.70 -11.66 -0.08
C SER A 196 18.72 -10.75 -0.77
N ASP A 197 19.41 -11.30 -1.76
CA ASP A 197 20.43 -10.57 -2.53
C ASP A 197 19.84 -9.82 -3.75
N GLY A 198 18.55 -10.04 -4.05
CA GLY A 198 17.89 -9.56 -5.26
C GLY A 198 16.78 -8.53 -5.07
N ILE A 199 16.74 -7.81 -3.93
CA ILE A 199 15.76 -6.72 -3.72
C ILE A 199 16.46 -5.37 -3.72
N VAL A 200 15.84 -4.39 -4.40
CA VAL A 200 16.39 -3.02 -4.53
C VAL A 200 16.15 -2.20 -3.25
N ALA A 201 15.07 -2.47 -2.53
CA ALA A 201 14.78 -1.83 -1.26
C ALA A 201 15.49 -2.55 -0.10
N ASP A 202 15.79 -1.83 0.99
CA ASP A 202 16.37 -2.42 2.22
C ASP A 202 15.52 -3.58 2.75
N ALA A 203 14.20 -3.51 2.59
CA ALA A 203 13.27 -4.58 2.90
C ALA A 203 12.11 -4.65 1.91
N ALA A 204 11.52 -5.84 1.74
CA ALA A 204 10.30 -6.05 0.98
C ALA A 204 9.46 -7.18 1.60
N ALA A 205 8.16 -6.94 1.80
CA ALA A 205 7.23 -7.98 2.23
C ALA A 205 6.66 -8.77 1.05
N GLY A 206 6.57 -10.08 1.24
CA GLY A 206 5.87 -11.02 0.40
C GLY A 206 4.51 -11.39 0.98
N THR A 207 3.99 -12.55 0.56
CA THR A 207 2.72 -13.08 1.10
C THR A 207 2.90 -13.65 2.50
N ASP A 208 4.06 -14.25 2.73
CA ASP A 208 4.39 -15.11 3.86
C ASP A 208 5.79 -14.82 4.42
N TYR A 209 6.44 -13.74 3.97
CA TYR A 209 7.80 -13.43 4.38
C TYR A 209 8.11 -11.94 4.36
N ILE A 210 9.19 -11.57 5.05
CA ILE A 210 9.88 -10.28 4.88
C ILE A 210 11.29 -10.59 4.39
N LYS A 211 11.68 -10.02 3.25
CA LYS A 211 13.05 -10.10 2.74
C LYS A 211 13.80 -8.85 3.18
N LEU A 212 14.98 -9.03 3.78
CA LEU A 212 15.94 -7.96 4.03
C LEU A 212 17.10 -8.08 3.05
N ARG A 213 17.54 -6.94 2.51
CA ARG A 213 18.71 -6.88 1.64
C ARG A 213 19.96 -7.23 2.45
N ALA A 214 20.80 -8.13 1.96
CA ALA A 214 21.86 -8.75 2.77
C ALA A 214 22.93 -7.76 3.27
N ASP A 215 23.19 -6.70 2.52
CA ASP A 215 24.16 -5.65 2.83
C ASP A 215 23.54 -4.42 3.51
N ALA A 216 22.22 -4.43 3.77
CA ALA A 216 21.56 -3.32 4.44
C ALA A 216 21.89 -3.28 5.95
N LEU A 217 22.04 -2.07 6.45
CA LEU A 217 22.11 -1.76 7.88
C LEU A 217 20.77 -1.18 8.34
N PHE A 218 20.42 -1.43 9.60
CA PHE A 218 19.18 -1.00 10.24
C PHE A 218 19.48 -0.40 11.61
N ASN A 219 18.59 0.45 12.12
CA ASN A 219 18.50 0.76 13.54
C ASN A 219 17.22 0.12 14.15
N MET A 220 17.04 0.21 15.47
CA MET A 220 15.86 -0.36 16.12
C MET A 220 14.55 0.27 15.66
N ARG A 221 14.57 1.55 15.26
CA ARG A 221 13.41 2.24 14.74
C ARG A 221 12.99 1.72 13.37
N ASP A 222 13.94 1.44 12.47
CA ASP A 222 13.69 0.79 11.19
C ASP A 222 12.99 -0.56 11.40
N LEU A 223 13.50 -1.39 12.33
CA LEU A 223 12.89 -2.68 12.65
C LEU A 223 11.48 -2.54 13.23
N ARG A 224 11.22 -1.50 14.03
CA ARG A 224 9.89 -1.19 14.54
C ARG A 224 8.94 -0.75 13.44
N VAL A 225 9.41 0.03 12.46
CA VAL A 225 8.63 0.37 11.26
C VAL A 225 8.27 -0.91 10.49
N LEU A 226 9.23 -1.81 10.27
CA LEU A 226 8.95 -3.10 9.62
C LEU A 226 7.92 -3.94 10.39
N GLU A 227 7.99 -3.93 11.72
CA GLU A 227 6.99 -4.61 12.54
C GLU A 227 5.58 -4.03 12.35
N VAL A 228 5.41 -2.72 12.50
CA VAL A 228 4.07 -2.11 12.47
C VAL A 228 3.50 -2.00 11.06
N HIS A 229 4.35 -1.79 10.06
CA HIS A 229 3.97 -1.63 8.66
C HIS A 229 3.81 -3.00 7.98
N GLU A 230 4.86 -3.82 7.98
CA GLU A 230 4.89 -5.06 7.21
C GLU A 230 4.22 -6.21 7.97
N ILE A 231 4.57 -6.42 9.25
CA ILE A 231 4.06 -7.58 10.01
C ILE A 231 2.58 -7.37 10.37
N TRP A 232 2.25 -6.28 11.05
CA TRP A 232 0.91 -6.06 11.58
C TRP A 232 -0.14 -5.75 10.49
N VAL A 233 0.20 -4.90 9.52
CA VAL A 233 -0.73 -4.54 8.46
C VAL A 233 -0.63 -5.51 7.30
N HIS A 234 0.50 -5.60 6.60
CA HIS A 234 0.54 -6.40 5.36
C HIS A 234 0.40 -7.90 5.59
N LEU A 235 1.19 -8.50 6.49
CA LEU A 235 1.12 -9.95 6.78
C LEU A 235 -0.11 -10.29 7.63
N GLY A 236 -0.38 -9.53 8.70
CA GLY A 236 -1.51 -9.76 9.61
C GLY A 236 -2.86 -9.76 8.88
N THR A 237 -3.10 -8.79 7.99
CA THR A 237 -4.32 -8.77 7.16
C THR A 237 -4.32 -9.90 6.13
N THR A 238 -3.17 -10.27 5.55
CA THR A 238 -3.10 -11.42 4.64
C THR A 238 -3.54 -12.70 5.35
N LEU A 239 -3.04 -12.94 6.57
CA LEU A 239 -3.44 -14.10 7.37
C LEU A 239 -4.92 -14.07 7.75
N ASN A 240 -5.45 -12.92 8.18
CA ASN A 240 -6.88 -12.77 8.46
C ASN A 240 -7.73 -13.08 7.21
N GLY A 241 -7.31 -12.59 6.04
CA GLY A 241 -7.97 -12.83 4.77
C GLY A 241 -7.92 -14.30 4.33
N LEU A 242 -6.78 -14.97 4.52
CA LEU A 242 -6.62 -16.41 4.25
C LEU A 242 -7.42 -17.28 5.22
N ALA A 243 -7.66 -16.80 6.44
CA ALA A 243 -8.48 -17.49 7.43
C ALA A 243 -10.00 -17.34 7.18
N GLN A 244 -10.42 -16.51 6.22
CA GLN A 244 -11.84 -16.34 5.90
C GLN A 244 -12.46 -17.63 5.34
N PRO A 245 -13.59 -18.11 5.89
CA PRO A 245 -14.15 -19.41 5.51
C PRO A 245 -14.71 -19.44 4.08
N TYR A 246 -15.26 -18.31 3.62
CA TYR A 246 -15.94 -18.21 2.32
C TYR A 246 -15.36 -17.09 1.45
N CYS A 247 -15.04 -15.93 2.03
CA CYS A 247 -14.53 -14.76 1.29
C CYS A 247 -13.00 -14.78 1.16
N THR A 248 -12.43 -15.84 0.58
CA THR A 248 -10.98 -16.02 0.39
C THR A 248 -10.30 -14.93 -0.45
N PHE A 249 -11.04 -14.18 -1.27
CA PHE A 249 -10.55 -13.02 -2.01
C PHE A 249 -10.00 -11.93 -1.07
N LEU A 250 -10.42 -11.90 0.20
CA LEU A 250 -9.84 -11.02 1.21
C LEU A 250 -8.38 -11.36 1.54
N GLY A 251 -7.87 -12.55 1.19
CA GLY A 251 -6.45 -12.88 1.32
C GLY A 251 -5.55 -12.22 0.27
N LYS A 252 -6.12 -11.72 -0.84
CA LYS A 252 -5.39 -11.13 -1.97
C LYS A 252 -6.16 -9.95 -2.55
N GLY A 253 -5.68 -8.74 -2.23
CA GLY A 253 -6.34 -7.51 -2.62
C GLY A 253 -6.06 -7.11 -4.07
N PRO A 254 -7.06 -6.55 -4.78
CA PRO A 254 -6.82 -5.82 -6.02
C PRO A 254 -6.06 -4.49 -5.76
N PRO A 255 -5.65 -3.75 -6.80
CA PRO A 255 -5.02 -2.43 -6.67
C PRO A 255 -5.72 -1.49 -5.69
N SER A 256 -7.05 -1.37 -5.72
CA SER A 256 -7.80 -0.48 -4.84
C SER A 256 -7.68 -0.83 -3.35
N ALA A 257 -7.55 -2.11 -2.99
CA ALA A 257 -7.27 -2.54 -1.62
C ALA A 257 -5.89 -2.04 -1.14
N THR A 258 -4.94 -1.83 -2.05
CA THR A 258 -3.62 -1.24 -1.73
C THR A 258 -3.77 0.12 -1.07
N VAL A 259 -4.71 0.96 -1.52
CA VAL A 259 -4.97 2.28 -0.91
C VAL A 259 -5.31 2.12 0.57
N THR A 260 -6.20 1.20 0.92
CA THR A 260 -6.59 0.97 2.32
C THR A 260 -5.41 0.41 3.13
N GLN A 261 -4.66 -0.53 2.55
CA GLN A 261 -3.53 -1.18 3.23
C GLN A 261 -2.37 -0.24 3.51
N GLU A 262 -1.93 0.53 2.52
CA GLU A 262 -0.85 1.51 2.70
C GLU A 262 -1.28 2.62 3.66
N GLY A 263 -2.55 3.03 3.61
CA GLY A 263 -3.13 3.96 4.57
C GLY A 263 -3.09 3.48 6.01
N LEU A 264 -3.53 2.24 6.25
CA LEU A 264 -3.45 1.59 7.56
C LEU A 264 -2.00 1.47 8.04
N ALA A 265 -1.07 1.18 7.13
CA ALA A 265 0.34 1.04 7.46
C ALA A 265 0.97 2.36 7.89
N VAL A 266 0.71 3.46 7.16
CA VAL A 266 1.13 4.81 7.57
C VAL A 266 0.49 5.22 8.88
N LEU A 267 -0.80 4.93 9.07
CA LEU A 267 -1.50 5.24 10.31
C LEU A 267 -0.91 4.46 11.50
N MET A 268 -0.58 3.18 11.30
CA MET A 268 0.12 2.37 12.30
C MET A 268 1.50 2.93 12.64
N GLU A 269 2.28 3.39 11.66
CA GLU A 269 3.57 4.05 11.92
C GLU A 269 3.40 5.30 12.81
N ILE A 270 2.33 6.08 12.61
CA ILE A 270 2.04 7.30 13.38
C ILE A 270 1.52 6.96 14.79
N LEU A 271 0.50 6.11 14.90
CA LEU A 271 -0.14 5.75 16.19
C LEU A 271 0.82 5.04 17.15
N THR A 272 1.86 4.39 16.61
CA THR A 272 2.87 3.69 17.41
C THR A 272 4.14 4.52 17.66
N PHE A 273 4.17 5.77 17.18
CA PHE A 273 5.32 6.67 17.20
C PHE A 273 6.60 6.05 16.61
N SER A 274 6.41 5.20 15.61
CA SER A 274 7.51 4.50 14.94
C SER A 274 8.06 5.32 13.77
N SER A 275 7.22 6.13 13.12
CA SER A 275 7.65 7.02 12.04
C SER A 275 8.57 8.15 12.52
N THR A 276 9.33 8.73 11.58
CA THR A 276 10.22 9.89 11.77
C THR A 276 9.91 10.98 10.75
N PRO A 277 10.38 12.23 10.97
CA PRO A 277 10.30 13.26 9.95
C PRO A 277 10.94 12.84 8.61
N ASN A 278 12.08 12.15 8.64
CA ASN A 278 12.75 11.61 7.45
C ASN A 278 11.91 10.52 6.75
N ARG A 279 11.29 9.62 7.53
CA ARG A 279 10.39 8.60 7.00
C ARG A 279 9.17 9.22 6.30
N LEU A 280 8.53 10.21 6.93
CA LEU A 280 7.41 10.93 6.32
C LEU A 280 7.87 11.71 5.08
N MET A 281 8.99 12.41 5.15
CA MET A 281 9.56 13.15 4.01
C MET A 281 9.84 12.22 2.81
N ARG A 282 10.33 11.00 3.05
CA ARG A 282 10.49 10.00 1.97
C ARG A 282 9.17 9.63 1.29
N LEU A 283 8.06 9.56 2.02
CA LEU A 283 6.73 9.34 1.44
C LEU A 283 6.25 10.57 0.65
N ILE A 284 6.47 11.77 1.20
CA ILE A 284 6.11 13.03 0.52
C ILE A 284 6.90 13.21 -0.77
N ASN A 285 8.21 12.99 -0.76
CA ASN A 285 9.06 13.12 -1.95
C ASN A 285 8.64 12.16 -3.08
N ARG A 286 8.11 10.97 -2.75
CA ARG A 286 7.55 10.04 -3.76
C ARG A 286 6.31 10.63 -4.43
N VAL A 287 5.43 11.28 -3.67
CA VAL A 287 4.25 11.96 -4.21
C VAL A 287 4.67 13.17 -5.06
N ARG A 288 5.65 13.97 -4.60
CA ARG A 288 6.18 15.11 -5.35
C ARG A 288 6.82 14.66 -6.67
N ALA A 289 7.61 13.58 -6.67
CA ALA A 289 8.22 13.04 -7.87
C ALA A 289 7.18 12.54 -8.89
N ILE A 290 6.10 11.88 -8.45
CA ILE A 290 4.98 11.52 -9.33
C ILE A 290 4.28 12.77 -9.87
N THR A 291 4.06 13.79 -9.02
CA THR A 291 3.43 15.05 -9.44
C THR A 291 4.22 15.72 -10.55
N LEU A 292 5.54 15.86 -10.36
CA LEU A 292 6.44 16.44 -11.36
C LEU A 292 6.39 15.65 -12.68
N ALA A 293 6.41 14.31 -12.62
CA ALA A 293 6.32 13.47 -13.81
C ALA A 293 4.95 13.57 -14.51
N GLU A 294 3.84 13.70 -13.77
CA GLU A 294 2.53 13.99 -14.36
C GLU A 294 2.46 15.39 -15.00
N GLU A 295 3.29 16.33 -14.53
CA GLU A 295 3.44 17.70 -15.07
C GLU A 295 4.45 17.78 -16.23
N GLY A 296 5.05 16.65 -16.64
CA GLY A 296 5.92 16.55 -17.81
C GLY A 296 7.42 16.43 -17.54
N ALA A 297 7.83 16.28 -16.27
CA ALA A 297 9.23 16.00 -15.93
C ALA A 297 9.65 14.61 -16.39
N ASP A 298 10.86 14.49 -16.94
CA ASP A 298 11.43 13.22 -17.39
C ASP A 298 12.28 12.53 -16.31
N PHE A 299 12.90 11.39 -16.63
CA PHE A 299 13.73 10.65 -15.69
C PHE A 299 14.89 11.48 -15.10
N LEU A 300 15.54 12.32 -15.93
CA LEU A 300 16.66 13.14 -15.48
C LEU A 300 16.19 14.24 -14.56
N ASP A 301 15.05 14.88 -14.87
CA ASP A 301 14.44 15.88 -14.00
C ASP A 301 14.12 15.31 -12.61
N ILE A 302 13.54 14.11 -12.55
CA ILE A 302 13.24 13.43 -11.29
C ILE A 302 14.52 12.99 -10.57
N PHE A 303 15.53 12.54 -11.31
CA PHE A 303 16.84 12.20 -10.73
C PHE A 303 17.49 13.41 -10.07
N ASP A 304 17.53 14.55 -10.77
CA ASP A 304 18.08 15.79 -10.27
C ASP A 304 17.25 16.36 -9.10
N PHE A 305 15.92 16.23 -9.14
CA PHE A 305 15.06 16.55 -8.00
C PHE A 305 15.48 15.81 -6.71
N PHE A 306 15.77 14.50 -6.79
CA PHE A 306 16.25 13.76 -5.62
C PHE A 306 17.69 14.14 -5.23
N ARG A 307 18.55 14.47 -6.21
CA ARG A 307 19.92 14.95 -5.94
C ARG A 307 19.91 16.30 -5.20
N ASP A 308 19.02 17.21 -5.57
CA ASP A 308 18.85 18.51 -4.93
C ASP A 308 18.32 18.39 -3.49
N LYS A 309 17.62 17.29 -3.19
CA LYS A 309 17.23 16.92 -1.81
C LYS A 309 18.37 16.29 -1.00
N GLY A 310 19.57 16.19 -1.56
CA GLY A 310 20.77 15.69 -0.89
C GLY A 310 20.95 14.17 -0.90
N LEU A 311 20.13 13.44 -1.65
CA LEU A 311 20.26 11.99 -1.77
C LEU A 311 21.47 11.64 -2.65
N ASP A 312 22.11 10.51 -2.39
CA ASP A 312 23.21 10.03 -3.23
C ASP A 312 22.71 9.57 -4.61
N LYS A 313 23.64 9.33 -5.55
CA LYS A 313 23.26 9.00 -6.93
C LYS A 313 22.53 7.66 -7.03
N GLU A 314 22.82 6.71 -6.15
CA GLU A 314 22.20 5.39 -6.19
C GLU A 314 20.76 5.43 -5.67
N GLU A 315 20.54 6.14 -4.57
CA GLU A 315 19.20 6.36 -4.02
C GLU A 315 18.34 7.20 -4.98
N SER A 316 18.90 8.28 -5.56
CA SER A 316 18.22 9.09 -6.58
C SER A 316 17.79 8.25 -7.78
N TYR A 317 18.69 7.42 -8.34
CA TYR A 317 18.32 6.51 -9.44
C TYR A 317 17.20 5.54 -9.04
N THR A 318 17.30 4.97 -7.84
CA THR A 318 16.32 4.00 -7.34
C THR A 318 14.93 4.62 -7.20
N LEU A 319 14.84 5.86 -6.73
CA LEU A 319 13.57 6.57 -6.59
C LEU A 319 13.04 7.06 -7.95
N SER A 320 13.89 7.56 -8.85
CA SER A 320 13.48 7.92 -10.21
C SER A 320 12.97 6.71 -11.00
N SER A 321 13.70 5.59 -10.98
CA SER A 321 13.25 4.35 -11.64
C SER A 321 11.96 3.81 -11.03
N ARG A 322 11.71 4.04 -9.74
CA ARG A 322 10.44 3.70 -9.09
C ARG A 322 9.26 4.51 -9.62
N VAL A 323 9.48 5.76 -10.06
CA VAL A 323 8.46 6.62 -10.69
C VAL A 323 8.15 6.13 -12.11
N PHE A 324 9.17 5.81 -12.91
CA PHE A 324 8.99 5.47 -14.34
C PHE A 324 8.90 3.97 -14.65
N ARG A 325 9.08 3.06 -13.67
CA ARG A 325 8.96 1.61 -13.90
C ARG A 325 7.64 1.23 -14.56
N GLY A 326 7.70 0.39 -15.59
CA GLY A 326 6.55 0.03 -16.44
C GLY A 326 6.26 1.04 -17.56
N SER A 327 6.85 2.24 -17.51
CA SER A 327 6.81 3.28 -18.54
C SER A 327 8.17 3.40 -19.26
N SER A 328 8.30 4.38 -20.15
CA SER A 328 9.59 4.86 -20.69
C SER A 328 10.19 5.93 -19.78
N SER A 329 11.46 6.30 -19.98
CA SER A 329 12.15 7.32 -19.18
C SER A 329 11.61 8.74 -19.37
N ASP A 330 10.84 8.97 -20.43
CA ASP A 330 10.18 10.24 -20.81
C ASP A 330 8.65 10.10 -20.77
N GLY A 331 8.14 8.96 -20.31
CA GLY A 331 6.72 8.66 -20.27
C GLY A 331 6.06 9.10 -18.96
N MET A 332 4.74 8.97 -18.89
CA MET A 332 3.99 9.27 -17.67
C MET A 332 4.28 8.24 -16.55
N PRO A 333 4.11 8.61 -15.26
CA PRO A 333 4.58 7.80 -14.13
C PRO A 333 3.67 6.62 -13.76
N PHE A 334 4.25 5.68 -13.01
CA PHE A 334 3.52 4.66 -12.25
C PHE A 334 3.04 5.23 -10.91
N THR A 335 1.75 5.49 -10.80
CA THR A 335 1.14 6.30 -9.73
C THR A 335 0.88 5.57 -8.41
N LYS A 336 1.32 4.31 -8.24
CA LYS A 336 1.05 3.51 -7.02
C LYS A 336 1.44 4.24 -5.73
N ASP A 337 2.53 5.01 -5.70
CA ASP A 337 2.96 5.64 -4.44
C ASP A 337 2.04 6.78 -3.96
N LEU A 338 1.06 7.21 -4.74
CA LEU A 338 -0.01 8.10 -4.26
C LEU A 338 -0.90 7.42 -3.21
N THR A 339 -0.96 6.08 -3.23
CA THR A 339 -1.79 5.29 -2.31
C THR A 339 -1.45 5.48 -0.83
N TYR A 340 -0.22 5.88 -0.48
CA TYR A 340 0.18 6.14 0.91
C TYR A 340 -0.60 7.31 1.52
N ILE A 341 -0.52 8.51 0.92
CA ILE A 341 -1.20 9.71 1.42
C ILE A 341 -2.72 9.55 1.23
N LYS A 342 -3.15 9.08 0.05
CA LYS A 342 -4.57 8.85 -0.26
C LYS A 342 -5.19 7.89 0.76
N GLY A 343 -4.51 6.78 1.01
CA GLY A 343 -4.92 5.78 1.99
C GLY A 343 -4.98 6.32 3.41
N PHE A 344 -3.96 7.07 3.84
CA PHE A 344 -3.93 7.66 5.17
C PHE A 344 -5.14 8.55 5.41
N VAL A 345 -5.43 9.47 4.49
CA VAL A 345 -6.58 10.38 4.60
C VAL A 345 -7.90 9.60 4.69
N LEU A 346 -8.11 8.62 3.81
CA LEU A 346 -9.35 7.84 3.77
C LEU A 346 -9.53 6.99 5.04
N THR A 347 -8.51 6.25 5.45
CA THR A 347 -8.56 5.38 6.64
C THR A 347 -8.77 6.19 7.92
N TYR A 348 -8.05 7.30 8.06
CA TYR A 348 -8.17 8.20 9.20
C TYR A 348 -9.56 8.84 9.29
N ASN A 349 -10.09 9.35 8.17
CA ASN A 349 -11.43 9.95 8.15
C ASN A 349 -12.53 8.91 8.39
N PHE A 350 -12.38 7.69 7.86
CA PHE A 350 -13.29 6.58 8.19
C PHE A 350 -13.32 6.33 9.70
N MET A 351 -12.15 6.23 10.36
CA MET A 351 -12.07 5.99 11.80
C MET A 351 -12.70 7.13 12.62
N ARG A 352 -12.41 8.38 12.25
CA ARG A 352 -13.05 9.56 12.89
C ARG A 352 -14.56 9.52 12.77
N LEU A 353 -15.06 9.20 11.58
CA LEU A 353 -16.50 9.13 11.32
C LEU A 353 -17.14 7.97 12.08
N ALA A 354 -16.48 6.80 12.13
CA ALA A 354 -16.95 5.63 12.88
C ALA A 354 -17.12 5.98 14.37
N VAL A 355 -16.14 6.61 15.00
CA VAL A 355 -16.26 7.08 16.40
C VAL A 355 -17.37 8.13 16.54
N ASN A 356 -17.42 9.12 15.64
CA ASN A 356 -18.45 10.17 15.68
C ASN A 356 -19.88 9.61 15.60
N LYS A 357 -20.08 8.57 14.81
CA LYS A 357 -21.38 7.91 14.63
C LYS A 357 -21.67 6.85 15.70
N GLY A 358 -20.86 6.79 16.76
CA GLY A 358 -21.02 5.84 17.85
C GLY A 358 -20.79 4.39 17.43
N LYS A 359 -19.94 4.17 16.41
CA LYS A 359 -19.69 2.87 15.77
C LYS A 359 -18.20 2.50 15.71
N PRO A 360 -17.43 2.64 16.82
CA PRO A 360 -15.99 2.33 16.83
C PRO A 360 -15.71 0.84 16.59
N ASP A 361 -16.68 -0.04 16.85
CA ASP A 361 -16.67 -1.48 16.57
C ASP A 361 -16.42 -1.83 15.09
N ARG A 362 -16.65 -0.88 14.18
CA ARG A 362 -16.39 -1.05 12.74
C ARG A 362 -14.92 -0.89 12.37
N ILE A 363 -14.13 -0.21 13.20
CA ILE A 363 -12.73 0.11 12.91
C ILE A 363 -11.86 -1.14 12.81
N PRO A 364 -11.95 -2.12 13.74
CA PRO A 364 -11.19 -3.37 13.63
C PRO A 364 -11.44 -4.13 12.34
N LEU A 365 -12.63 -4.01 11.74
CA LEU A 365 -13.00 -4.78 10.54
C LEU A 365 -12.16 -4.41 9.30
N LEU A 366 -11.46 -3.27 9.31
CA LEU A 366 -10.42 -2.93 8.32
C LEU A 366 -9.28 -3.98 8.26
N PHE A 367 -9.16 -4.81 9.30
CA PHE A 367 -8.16 -5.87 9.38
C PHE A 367 -8.68 -7.25 8.99
N CYS A 368 -9.96 -7.42 8.61
CA CYS A 368 -10.52 -8.73 8.21
C CYS A 368 -9.77 -9.37 7.02
N GLY A 369 -9.05 -8.55 6.25
CA GLY A 369 -8.22 -8.97 5.14
C GLY A 369 -7.73 -7.76 4.35
N LYS A 370 -7.53 -7.95 3.04
CA LYS A 370 -7.28 -6.90 2.06
C LYS A 370 -8.60 -6.20 1.69
N THR A 371 -9.16 -5.48 2.66
CA THR A 371 -10.45 -4.80 2.56
C THR A 371 -10.34 -3.48 1.82
N MET A 372 -11.48 -3.00 1.30
CA MET A 372 -11.64 -1.65 0.75
C MET A 372 -12.59 -0.85 1.64
N ILE A 373 -12.27 0.43 1.88
CA ILE A 373 -13.10 1.32 2.71
C ILE A 373 -14.55 1.43 2.18
N GLU A 374 -14.71 1.42 0.86
CA GLU A 374 -16.02 1.51 0.19
C GLU A 374 -16.94 0.33 0.52
N ASP A 375 -16.37 -0.84 0.83
CA ASP A 375 -17.14 -2.05 1.13
C ASP A 375 -17.47 -2.19 2.62
N MET A 376 -16.99 -1.28 3.48
CA MET A 376 -17.07 -1.47 4.93
C MET A 376 -18.49 -1.62 5.45
N LYS A 377 -19.48 -1.01 4.79
CA LYS A 377 -20.89 -1.23 5.13
C LYS A 377 -21.29 -2.69 4.88
N VAL A 378 -21.00 -3.22 3.70
CA VAL A 378 -21.29 -4.62 3.34
C VAL A 378 -20.49 -5.57 4.21
N LEU A 379 -19.23 -5.25 4.51
CA LEU A 379 -18.37 -6.08 5.34
C LEU A 379 -18.92 -6.25 6.77
N VAL A 380 -19.48 -5.18 7.35
CA VAL A 380 -20.16 -5.25 8.65
C VAL A 380 -21.31 -6.25 8.60
N ASP A 381 -22.20 -6.12 7.61
CA ASP A 381 -23.36 -7.02 7.45
C ASP A 381 -22.89 -8.48 7.28
N LEU A 382 -21.84 -8.72 6.48
CA LEU A 382 -21.25 -10.05 6.27
C LEU A 382 -20.63 -10.65 7.54
N VAL A 383 -20.10 -9.82 8.44
CA VAL A 383 -19.57 -10.26 9.74
C VAL A 383 -20.71 -10.62 10.69
N GLU A 384 -21.77 -9.81 10.73
CA GLU A 384 -22.97 -10.07 11.53
C GLU A 384 -23.67 -11.38 11.09
N GLU A 385 -23.71 -11.64 9.79
CA GLU A 385 -24.24 -12.88 9.20
C GLU A 385 -23.32 -14.11 9.39
N GLY A 386 -22.06 -13.90 9.79
CA GLY A 386 -21.06 -14.96 9.91
C GLY A 386 -20.50 -15.48 8.58
N THR A 387 -20.72 -14.76 7.49
CA THR A 387 -20.11 -15.04 6.17
C THR A 387 -18.62 -14.65 6.17
N VAL A 388 -18.29 -13.55 6.84
CA VAL A 388 -16.93 -13.10 7.14
C VAL A 388 -16.69 -13.26 8.64
N ILE A 389 -15.50 -13.70 9.04
CA ILE A 389 -15.12 -13.74 10.45
C ILE A 389 -14.33 -12.49 10.82
N ALA A 390 -14.52 -12.03 12.06
CA ALA A 390 -13.75 -10.92 12.64
C ALA A 390 -12.23 -11.21 12.59
N PRO A 391 -11.37 -10.17 12.50
CA PRO A 391 -9.93 -10.36 12.36
C PRO A 391 -9.36 -11.01 13.63
N ARG A 392 -8.52 -12.03 13.43
CA ARG A 392 -7.78 -12.69 14.52
C ARG A 392 -6.55 -11.86 14.90
N PHE A 393 -5.81 -11.41 13.89
CA PHE A 393 -4.60 -10.63 14.05
C PHE A 393 -4.95 -9.15 13.97
N LEU A 394 -4.93 -8.48 15.12
CA LEU A 394 -5.30 -7.08 15.24
C LEU A 394 -4.20 -6.34 16.01
N PRO A 395 -3.70 -5.19 15.52
CA PRO A 395 -2.69 -4.44 16.24
C PRO A 395 -3.24 -3.95 17.60
N PRO A 396 -2.40 -3.83 18.63
CA PRO A 396 -2.84 -3.44 19.98
C PRO A 396 -3.68 -2.16 20.00
N GLN A 397 -3.29 -1.15 19.20
CA GLN A 397 -3.96 0.14 19.08
C GLN A 397 -5.39 0.03 18.54
N PHE A 398 -5.65 -0.99 17.71
CA PHE A 398 -6.96 -1.25 17.11
C PHE A 398 -7.79 -2.22 17.96
N LYS A 399 -7.16 -2.97 18.87
CA LYS A 399 -7.83 -3.81 19.86
C LYS A 399 -8.38 -2.98 21.03
N ASP A 400 -7.66 -1.93 21.44
CA ASP A 400 -8.10 -1.00 22.48
C ASP A 400 -9.00 0.10 21.90
N LEU A 401 -10.28 -0.23 21.70
CA LEU A 401 -11.26 0.74 21.20
C LEU A 401 -11.54 1.89 22.17
N MET A 402 -11.29 1.72 23.47
CA MET A 402 -11.44 2.80 24.44
C MET A 402 -10.37 3.86 24.19
N GLY A 403 -9.10 3.46 24.22
CA GLY A 403 -7.97 4.36 23.95
C GLY A 403 -8.05 4.99 22.57
N LEU A 404 -8.39 4.19 21.55
CA LEU A 404 -8.53 4.68 20.18
C LEU A 404 -9.65 5.70 20.03
N SER A 405 -10.82 5.43 20.62
CA SER A 405 -11.96 6.35 20.56
C SER A 405 -11.69 7.66 21.32
N SER A 406 -10.99 7.59 22.46
CA SER A 406 -10.53 8.77 23.19
C SER A 406 -9.58 9.62 22.33
N TRP A 407 -8.57 9.00 21.73
CA TRP A 407 -7.60 9.70 20.87
C TRP A 407 -8.27 10.37 19.67
N LEU A 408 -9.16 9.66 18.96
CA LEU A 408 -9.91 10.19 17.82
C LEU A 408 -10.87 11.32 18.20
N SER A 409 -11.49 11.22 19.38
CA SER A 409 -12.39 12.26 19.91
C SER A 409 -11.64 13.55 20.20
N PHE A 410 -10.47 13.45 20.85
CA PHE A 410 -9.59 14.61 21.10
C PHE A 410 -9.07 15.21 19.80
N SER A 411 -8.60 14.40 18.86
CA SER A 411 -8.08 14.91 17.59
C SER A 411 -9.13 15.68 16.79
N ARG A 412 -10.40 15.24 16.83
CA ARG A 412 -11.50 16.01 16.22
C ARG A 412 -11.70 17.36 16.91
N PHE A 413 -11.73 17.40 18.24
CA PHE A 413 -11.86 18.66 18.98
C PHE A 413 -10.75 19.65 18.56
N MET A 414 -9.50 19.18 18.51
CA MET A 414 -8.36 19.99 18.08
C MET A 414 -8.50 20.50 16.64
N SER A 415 -9.00 19.68 15.71
CA SER A 415 -9.20 20.08 14.31
C SER A 415 -10.23 21.20 14.08
N THR A 416 -11.00 21.56 15.10
CA THR A 416 -11.94 22.69 15.04
C THR A 416 -11.34 24.01 15.52
N MET A 417 -10.14 23.99 16.11
CA MET A 417 -9.48 25.20 16.58
C MET A 417 -8.77 25.93 15.43
N ASN A 418 -8.77 27.27 15.48
CA ASN A 418 -8.11 28.08 14.46
C ASN A 418 -6.60 28.09 14.69
N PHE A 419 -5.87 27.32 13.88
CA PHE A 419 -4.42 27.21 14.00
C PHE A 419 -3.68 28.54 13.79
N ARG A 420 -4.17 29.42 12.89
CA ARG A 420 -3.54 30.74 12.69
C ARG A 420 -3.66 31.63 13.92
N GLN A 421 -4.81 31.57 14.61
CA GLN A 421 -4.99 32.29 15.86
C GLN A 421 -4.06 31.73 16.95
N LEU A 422 -3.95 30.39 17.04
CA LEU A 422 -3.01 29.75 17.97
C LEU A 422 -1.55 30.14 17.68
N GLU A 423 -1.11 30.18 16.43
CA GLU A 423 0.24 30.65 16.09
C GLU A 423 0.47 32.09 16.56
N GLN A 424 -0.51 32.98 16.41
CA GLN A 424 -0.42 34.37 16.87
C GLN A 424 -0.38 34.46 18.41
N ASP A 425 -1.25 33.72 19.09
CA ASP A 425 -1.34 33.73 20.55
C ASP A 425 -0.06 33.20 21.21
N TYR A 426 0.62 32.25 20.55
CA TYR A 426 1.84 31.61 21.05
C TYR A 426 3.13 32.15 20.42
N ALA A 427 3.06 33.18 19.55
CA ALA A 427 4.24 33.78 18.89
C ALA A 427 5.27 34.39 19.86
N ASN A 428 4.88 34.64 21.11
CA ASN A 428 5.78 35.13 22.17
C ASN A 428 6.32 34.00 23.07
N VAL A 429 5.90 32.75 22.85
CA VAL A 429 6.26 31.56 23.66
C VAL A 429 7.15 30.60 22.87
N LEU A 430 6.90 30.46 21.58
CA LEU A 430 7.71 29.71 20.59
C LEU A 430 8.39 30.71 19.66
#